data_AF-A0A8J8ALV3-F1
#
_entry.id   AF-A0A8J8ALV3-F1
#
_cell.length_a   1.000
_cell.length_b   1.000
_cell.length_c   1.000
_cell.angle_alpha   90.00
_cell.angle_beta   90.00
_cell.angle_gamma   90.00
#
_symmetry.space_group_name_H-M   'P 1'
#
loop_
_entity.id
_entity.type
_entity.pdbx_description
1 polymer ?
#
loop_
_entity_poly.entity_id
_entity_poly.type
_entity_poly.pdbx_seq_one_letter_code
_entity_poly.pdbx_strand_id
1 'polypeptide(L)'
;MKVFIYNVDGLTVPVEAEPGLRFRFQCSSEECGKEILIEGVIMQVDEEEFTEVLERTIEENRDFKKIREITSRRLVFEGKVNGKHVKLPAESFEDFAKRFLNEVLVLR
;
A
#
# COMPACT_ATOMS: atom_id res chain seq x y z
N MET A 1 -2.13 11.57 -6.86
CA MET A 1 -0.83 10.87 -7.08
C MET A 1 -1.05 9.37 -7.17
N LYS A 2 -0.15 8.62 -7.84
CA LYS A 2 -0.25 7.16 -7.90
C LYS A 2 0.45 6.52 -6.71
N VAL A 3 -0.24 5.61 -6.03
CA VAL A 3 0.26 4.90 -4.85
C VAL A 3 -0.03 3.40 -4.96
N PHE A 4 0.85 2.58 -4.41
CA PHE A 4 0.57 1.19 -4.10
C PHE A 4 0.02 1.09 -2.68
N ILE A 5 -1.08 0.37 -2.50
CA ILE A 5 -1.56 -0.07 -1.20
C ILE A 5 -1.26 -1.56 -1.09
N TYR A 6 -0.54 -1.96 -0.05
CA TYR A 6 -0.13 -3.35 0.13
C TYR A 6 -1.15 -4.13 0.97
N ASN A 7 -1.29 -5.43 0.68
CA ASN A 7 -2.19 -6.36 1.36
C ASN A 7 -3.67 -5.96 1.31
N VAL A 8 -4.12 -5.34 0.22
CA VAL A 8 -5.54 -5.14 -0.09
C VAL A 8 -6.14 -6.50 -0.41
N ASP A 9 -6.75 -7.12 0.59
CA ASP A 9 -7.23 -8.50 0.51
C ASP A 9 -6.12 -9.49 0.08
N GLY A 10 -4.85 -9.22 0.42
CA GLY A 10 -3.72 -10.05 -0.06
C GLY A 10 -3.15 -9.67 -1.42
N LEU A 11 -3.58 -8.57 -2.05
CA LEU A 11 -2.97 -8.03 -3.26
C LEU A 11 -2.25 -6.69 -2.98
N THR A 12 -1.29 -6.35 -3.84
CA THR A 12 -0.80 -4.98 -3.97
C THR A 12 -1.63 -4.28 -5.03
N VAL A 13 -2.35 -3.23 -4.65
CA VAL A 13 -3.29 -2.54 -5.56
C VAL A 13 -2.78 -1.13 -5.86
N PRO A 14 -2.58 -0.77 -7.14
CA PRO A 14 -2.28 0.59 -7.54
C PRO A 14 -3.55 1.44 -7.58
N VAL A 15 -3.53 2.60 -6.94
CA VAL A 15 -4.63 3.57 -6.99
C VAL A 15 -4.13 4.98 -7.26
N GLU A 16 -5.02 5.82 -7.78
CA GLU A 16 -4.80 7.26 -7.84
C GLU A 16 -5.56 7.93 -6.68
N ALA A 17 -4.82 8.58 -5.80
CA ALA A 17 -5.36 9.24 -4.62
C ALA A 17 -4.53 10.48 -4.26
N GLU A 18 -5.15 11.44 -3.58
CA GLU A 18 -4.46 12.60 -3.02
C GLU A 18 -4.39 12.45 -1.50
N PRO A 19 -3.22 12.61 -0.86
CA PRO A 19 -3.11 12.52 0.59
C PRO A 19 -4.09 13.44 1.32
N GLY A 20 -4.76 12.92 2.34
CA GLY A 20 -5.76 13.64 3.12
C GLY A 20 -7.15 13.74 2.47
N LEU A 21 -7.32 13.38 1.19
CA LEU A 21 -8.62 13.34 0.53
C LEU A 21 -9.18 11.93 0.47
N ARG A 22 -10.49 11.81 0.71
CA ARG A 22 -11.20 10.54 0.56
C ARG A 22 -11.33 10.17 -0.91
N PHE A 23 -11.12 8.90 -1.20
CA PHE A 23 -11.30 8.34 -2.53
C PHE A 23 -12.06 7.02 -2.46
N ARG A 24 -12.61 6.62 -3.60
CA ARG A 24 -13.19 5.30 -3.82
C ARG A 24 -12.57 4.69 -5.07
N PHE A 25 -12.18 3.44 -4.98
CA PHE A 25 -11.63 2.66 -6.07
C PHE A 25 -12.35 1.31 -6.14
N GLN A 26 -12.66 0.86 -7.35
CA GLN A 26 -13.26 -0.43 -7.60
C GLN A 26 -12.48 -1.15 -8.70
N CYS A 27 -12.15 -2.41 -8.46
CA CYS A 27 -11.57 -3.30 -9.45
C CYS A 27 -12.45 -4.54 -9.58
N SER A 28 -12.78 -4.89 -10.82
CA SER A 28 -13.59 -6.06 -11.12
C SER A 28 -12.79 -7.36 -10.95
N SER A 29 -13.49 -8.49 -10.85
CA SER A 29 -12.84 -9.81 -10.83
C SER A 29 -12.11 -10.13 -12.13
N GLU A 30 -12.53 -9.56 -13.25
CA GLU A 30 -11.86 -9.75 -14.55
C GLU A 30 -10.48 -9.07 -14.59
N GLU A 31 -10.35 -7.91 -13.94
CA GLU A 31 -9.10 -7.13 -13.92
C GLU A 31 -8.15 -7.54 -12.80
N CYS A 32 -8.67 -7.78 -11.59
CA CYS A 32 -7.86 -8.07 -10.39
C CYS A 32 -7.87 -9.55 -9.98
N GLY A 33 -8.57 -10.42 -10.71
CA GLY A 33 -8.79 -11.82 -10.33
C GLY A 33 -9.82 -12.01 -9.20
N LYS A 34 -10.30 -10.90 -8.62
CA LYS A 34 -11.37 -10.84 -7.60
C LYS A 34 -11.93 -9.43 -7.49
N GLU A 35 -13.13 -9.32 -6.93
CA GLU A 35 -13.78 -8.04 -6.70
C GLU A 35 -13.13 -7.29 -5.52
N ILE A 36 -12.72 -6.05 -5.77
CA ILE A 36 -12.11 -5.17 -4.78
C ILE A 36 -12.82 -3.84 -4.78
N LEU A 37 -13.31 -3.43 -3.63
CA LEU A 37 -13.85 -2.10 -3.34
C LEU A 37 -13.04 -1.47 -2.21
N ILE A 38 -12.38 -0.35 -2.50
CA ILE A 38 -11.59 0.42 -1.54
C ILE A 38 -12.29 1.77 -1.33
N GLU A 39 -12.50 2.14 -0.08
CA GLU A 39 -13.04 3.44 0.31
C GLU A 39 -12.24 3.98 1.50
N GLY A 40 -11.54 5.10 1.34
CA GLY A 40 -10.70 5.60 2.43
C GLY A 40 -9.84 6.77 2.04
N VAL A 41 -8.74 6.96 2.76
CA VAL A 41 -7.82 8.08 2.61
C VAL A 41 -6.38 7.57 2.67
N ILE A 42 -5.49 8.19 1.90
CA ILE A 42 -4.05 8.04 2.09
C ILE A 42 -3.61 9.10 3.08
N MET A 43 -3.03 8.70 4.20
CA MET A 43 -2.53 9.58 5.26
C MET A 43 -1.01 9.67 5.19
N GLN A 44 -0.48 10.85 5.48
CA GLN A 44 0.93 10.98 5.84
C GLN A 44 1.08 10.73 7.34
N VAL A 45 2.02 9.87 7.70
CA VAL A 45 2.30 9.46 9.08
C VAL A 45 3.80 9.51 9.34
N ASP A 46 4.18 9.46 10.61
CA ASP A 46 5.59 9.30 10.99
C ASP A 46 6.06 7.85 10.77
N GLU A 47 7.38 7.66 10.90
CA GLU A 47 8.02 6.38 10.65
C GLU A 47 7.64 5.31 11.69
N GLU A 48 7.35 5.72 12.93
CA GLU A 48 6.94 4.82 14.01
C GLU A 48 5.57 4.20 13.68
N GLU A 49 4.58 5.03 13.40
CA GLU A 49 3.24 4.61 13.01
C GLU A 49 3.27 3.77 11.73
N PHE A 50 4.06 4.17 10.72
CA PHE A 50 4.22 3.37 9.52
C PHE A 50 4.78 1.98 9.84
N THR A 51 5.80 1.90 10.68
CA THR A 51 6.48 0.64 11.03
C THR A 51 5.53 -0.30 11.79
N GLU A 52 4.69 0.22 12.68
CA GLU A 52 3.65 -0.57 13.35
C GLU A 52 2.66 -1.18 12.35
N VAL A 53 2.18 -0.37 11.40
CA VAL A 53 1.24 -0.82 10.36
C VAL A 53 1.89 -1.87 9.45
N LEU A 54 3.17 -1.67 9.12
CA LEU A 54 3.97 -2.58 8.31
C LEU A 54 4.10 -3.96 8.95
N GLU A 55 4.54 -4.01 10.21
CA GLU A 55 4.77 -5.26 10.92
C GLU A 55 3.47 -6.00 11.18
N ARG A 56 2.38 -5.30 11.57
CA ARG A 56 1.05 -5.92 11.68
C ARG A 56 0.61 -6.55 10.35
N THR A 57 0.82 -5.85 9.24
CA THR A 57 0.48 -6.36 7.91
C THR A 57 1.24 -7.65 7.57
N ILE A 58 2.52 -7.74 7.94
CA ILE A 58 3.36 -8.93 7.72
C ILE A 58 2.98 -10.07 8.66
N GLU A 59 2.59 -9.77 9.89
CA GLU A 59 2.08 -10.75 10.85
C GLU A 59 0.76 -11.37 10.38
N GLU A 60 -0.16 -10.56 9.87
CA GLU A 60 -1.43 -10.99 9.30
C GLU A 60 -1.23 -11.77 7.99
N ASN A 61 -0.28 -11.35 7.15
CA ASN A 61 0.03 -12.00 5.88
C ASN A 61 1.54 -12.05 5.60
N ARG A 62 2.13 -13.23 5.85
CA ARG A 62 3.57 -13.46 5.69
C ARG A 62 4.09 -13.37 4.26
N ASP A 63 3.21 -13.45 3.25
CA ASP A 63 3.62 -13.32 1.85
C ASP A 63 4.12 -11.91 1.54
N PHE A 64 3.72 -10.93 2.35
CA PHE A 64 4.13 -9.54 2.19
C PHE A 64 5.48 -9.20 2.79
N LYS A 65 6.26 -10.14 3.37
CA LYS A 65 7.56 -9.85 4.02
C LYS A 65 8.53 -8.94 3.23
N LYS A 66 8.49 -8.97 1.90
CA LYS A 66 9.30 -8.09 1.04
C LYS A 66 9.03 -6.60 1.28
N ILE A 67 7.86 -6.22 1.77
CA ILE A 67 7.54 -4.80 2.05
C ILE A 67 8.39 -4.21 3.19
N ARG A 68 9.16 -5.02 3.94
CA ARG A 68 10.18 -4.51 4.87
C ARG A 68 11.27 -3.68 4.20
N GLU A 69 11.50 -3.91 2.91
CA GLU A 69 12.47 -3.17 2.08
C GLU A 69 12.01 -1.73 1.80
N ILE A 70 10.73 -1.38 2.05
CA ILE A 70 10.25 0.00 1.88
C ILE A 70 11.05 0.95 2.77
N THR A 71 11.73 1.88 2.10
CA THR A 71 12.55 2.92 2.74
C THR A 71 11.76 4.22 2.95
N SER A 72 10.75 4.50 2.12
CA SER A 72 9.86 5.66 2.26
C SER A 72 8.68 5.35 3.18
N ARG A 73 8.92 5.42 4.49
CA ARG A 73 7.98 5.01 5.56
C ARG A 73 7.08 6.16 6.03
N ARG A 74 6.25 6.68 5.12
CA ARG A 74 5.48 7.91 5.39
C ARG A 74 4.02 7.87 4.98
N LEU A 75 3.55 6.82 4.29
CA LEU A 75 2.17 6.74 3.79
C LEU A 75 1.47 5.51 4.30
N VAL A 76 0.25 5.69 4.80
CA VAL A 76 -0.65 4.58 5.12
C VAL A 76 -2.02 4.83 4.51
N PHE A 77 -2.67 3.77 4.08
CA PHE A 77 -4.08 3.78 3.77
C PHE A 77 -4.89 3.50 5.04
N GLU A 78 -5.93 4.29 5.29
CA GLU A 78 -6.93 4.01 6.32
C GLU A 78 -8.33 4.09 5.72
N GLY A 79 -9.13 3.05 5.91
CA GLY A 79 -10.47 2.99 5.33
C GLY A 79 -11.07 1.59 5.35
N LYS A 80 -11.82 1.27 4.31
CA LYS A 80 -12.49 -0.01 4.10
C LYS A 80 -11.98 -0.69 2.85
N VAL A 81 -11.74 -1.99 2.95
CA VAL A 81 -11.54 -2.90 1.82
C VAL A 81 -12.65 -3.94 1.88
N ASN A 82 -13.49 -4.00 0.85
CA ASN A 82 -14.67 -4.89 0.79
C ASN A 82 -15.53 -4.81 2.06
N GLY A 83 -15.75 -3.58 2.56
CA GLY A 83 -16.54 -3.30 3.76
C GLY A 83 -15.81 -3.51 5.11
N LYS A 84 -14.62 -4.14 5.12
CA LYS A 84 -13.83 -4.36 6.35
C LYS A 84 -12.89 -3.19 6.60
N HIS A 85 -12.90 -2.66 7.83
CA HIS A 85 -11.98 -1.61 8.24
C HIS A 85 -10.55 -2.14 8.30
N VAL A 86 -9.63 -1.43 7.65
CA VAL A 86 -8.21 -1.79 7.61
C VAL A 86 -7.34 -0.53 7.65
N LYS A 87 -6.11 -0.71 8.11
CA LYS A 87 -5.04 0.27 7.98
C LYS A 87 -3.81 -0.44 7.44
N LEU A 88 -3.37 -0.04 6.24
CA LEU A 88 -2.43 -0.77 5.40
C LEU A 88 -1.26 0.14 4.99
N PRO A 89 -0.05 -0.39 4.82
CA PRO A 89 1.07 0.41 4.34
C PRO A 89 0.84 0.80 2.88
N ALA A 90 1.28 2.01 2.53
CA ALA A 90 1.24 2.51 1.17
C ALA A 90 2.62 3.07 0.76
N GLU A 91 2.95 2.98 -0.52
CA GLU A 91 4.18 3.55 -1.08
C GLU A 91 3.80 4.35 -2.33
N SER A 92 4.38 5.54 -2.50
CA SER A 92 4.19 6.29 -3.75
C SER A 92 4.90 5.56 -4.90
N PHE A 93 4.38 5.66 -6.11
CA PHE A 93 5.04 5.06 -7.28
C PHE A 93 6.46 5.61 -7.48
N GLU A 94 6.68 6.88 -7.14
CA GLU A 94 7.99 7.52 -7.23
C GLU A 94 8.98 6.90 -6.25
N ASP A 95 8.57 6.68 -5.00
CA ASP A 95 9.42 6.07 -3.98
C ASP A 95 9.70 4.60 -4.29
N PHE A 96 8.68 3.85 -4.73
CA PHE A 96 8.85 2.49 -5.24
C PHE A 96 9.87 2.45 -6.39
N ALA A 97 9.74 3.34 -7.37
CA ALA A 97 10.65 3.40 -8.51
C ALA A 97 12.08 3.74 -8.07
N LYS A 98 12.26 4.74 -7.19
CA LYS A 98 13.57 5.09 -6.63
C LYS A 98 14.23 3.90 -5.94
N ARG A 99 13.47 3.19 -5.09
CA ARG A 99 13.95 1.99 -4.40
C ARG A 99 14.31 0.89 -5.40
N PHE A 100 13.42 0.60 -6.36
CA PHE A 100 13.67 -0.40 -7.39
C PHE A 100 14.95 -0.11 -8.19
N LEU A 101 15.17 1.14 -8.60
CA LEU A 101 16.40 1.52 -9.32
C LEU A 101 17.63 1.36 -8.43
N ASN A 102 17.55 1.74 -7.15
CA ASN A 102 18.66 1.62 -6.21
C ASN A 102 19.01 0.16 -5.87
N GLU A 103 18.01 -0.73 -5.82
CA GLU A 103 18.20 -2.13 -5.44
C GLU A 103 18.49 -3.05 -6.64
N VAL A 104 17.94 -2.72 -7.82
CA VAL A 104 18.03 -3.59 -9.02
C VAL A 104 19.06 -3.11 -10.03
N LEU A 105 19.23 -1.79 -10.24
CA LEU A 105 20.22 -1.27 -11.21
C LEU A 105 21.61 -1.05 -10.61
N VAL A 106 21.74 -1.01 -9.27
CA VAL A 106 23.05 -0.89 -8.60
C VAL A 106 23.69 -2.27 -8.34
N LEU A 107 23.04 -3.36 -8.74
CA LEU A 107 23.68 -4.67 -8.88
C LEU A 107 24.54 -4.71 -10.15
N ARG A 108 25.76 -4.20 -10.00
CA ARG A 108 26.96 -4.79 -10.61
C ARG A 108 27.34 -6.06 -9.88
#